data_AF-A0A2X7FT13-F1
#
_entry.id   AF-A0A2X7FT13-F1
#
_cell.length_a   1.000
_cell.length_b   1.000
_cell.length_c   1.000
_cell.angle_alpha   90.00
_cell.angle_beta   90.00
_cell.angle_gamma   90.00
#
_symmetry.space_group_name_H-M   'P 1'
#
loop_
_entity.id
_entity.type
_entity.pdbx_description
1 polymer ?
#
loop_
_entity_poly.entity_id
_entity_poly.type
_entity_poly.pdbx_seq_one_letter_code
_entity_poly.pdbx_strand_id
1 'polypeptide(L)'
;MIRKSATGVIVALAVIWGGGTWYTGTQIQPGVEKFIKDFNDAKKKGEHAYDMTLSYQNFDKGFFNSRFQMQMTFDNGAPDLNIKPGQKVVFDVDVEHGPLPITMLMHGNVIPALAAAKVNLVNNELTQPLFIAAKNKSPVEATLRFAFGGSFSTTLDVAPAEYGKFSFGEGQFTFNGDGSSLSNLDIEGKVEDIVLQLSPMNKVTAKSFTIDSLARLEEKKFPVGESESKFNQINIINHGEDVAQIDAFVAKTRLDRVKDKDYINVNLTYELDKLTKGNQQLGSGEWSLIAESIDPSAVRQFTGKRWAYLAVVLDLFARKPVGWAMSFSPDSRLTMKALEMAWETRGKPVGVMFHSDQGSHYTSRQFRQLLWRYRIRQSMSRRGNCWDNSPMERFFRSLKNEWVPATGYVSFSDAAHAITDYIVGYYSALRPHEYNGGLPPNESENRYWKKL
;
A
#
# COMPACT_ATOMS: atom_id res chain seq x y z
N MET A 1 -9.73 -15.15 12.46
CA MET A 1 -8.72 -15.11 11.38
C MET A 1 -9.48 -15.13 10.05
N ILE A 2 -10.04 -13.98 9.66
CA ILE A 2 -10.71 -13.84 8.36
C ILE A 2 -9.60 -13.89 7.33
N ARG A 3 -9.59 -14.96 6.52
CA ARG A 3 -8.66 -15.11 5.39
C ARG A 3 -8.81 -13.86 4.54
N LYS A 4 -7.76 -13.03 4.51
CA LYS A 4 -7.69 -11.83 3.67
C LYS A 4 -7.62 -12.33 2.22
N SER A 5 -8.79 -12.48 1.60
CA SER A 5 -8.94 -12.96 0.23
C SER A 5 -8.55 -11.86 -0.76
N ALA A 6 -8.10 -12.26 -1.94
CA ALA A 6 -7.69 -11.45 -3.09
C ALA A 6 -8.67 -10.34 -3.54
N THR A 7 -9.86 -10.27 -2.94
CA THR A 7 -10.92 -9.29 -3.16
C THR A 7 -10.47 -7.84 -2.98
N GLY A 8 -9.58 -7.56 -2.02
CA GLY A 8 -9.06 -6.19 -1.78
C GLY A 8 -8.16 -5.66 -2.90
N VAL A 9 -7.56 -6.54 -3.72
CA VAL A 9 -6.72 -6.16 -4.87
C VAL A 9 -7.57 -5.83 -6.10
N ILE A 10 -8.77 -6.42 -6.20
CA ILE A 10 -9.70 -6.24 -7.32
C ILE A 10 -10.37 -4.86 -7.27
N VAL A 11 -10.79 -4.42 -6.08
CA VAL A 11 -11.38 -3.07 -5.87
C VAL A 11 -10.33 -1.97 -6.08
N ALA A 12 -9.08 -2.20 -5.66
CA ALA A 12 -8.00 -1.25 -5.88
C ALA A 12 -7.74 -1.00 -7.38
N LEU A 13 -7.78 -2.03 -8.23
CA LEU A 13 -7.52 -1.88 -9.66
C LEU A 13 -8.60 -1.12 -10.42
N ALA A 14 -9.88 -1.25 -10.03
CA ALA A 14 -10.99 -0.51 -10.64
C ALA A 14 -10.87 1.02 -10.38
N VAL A 15 -10.38 1.40 -9.19
CA VAL A 15 -10.12 2.80 -8.81
C VAL A 15 -8.83 3.33 -9.47
N ILE A 16 -7.77 2.51 -9.56
CA ILE A 16 -6.49 2.87 -10.19
C ILE A 16 -6.69 3.14 -11.70
N TRP A 17 -7.63 2.48 -12.37
CA TRP A 17 -7.95 2.72 -13.78
C TRP A 17 -8.58 4.10 -14.09
N GLY A 18 -9.22 4.74 -13.11
CA GLY A 18 -9.92 6.02 -13.30
C GLY A 18 -9.00 7.24 -13.48
N GLY A 19 -7.76 7.19 -12.99
CA GLY A 19 -6.82 8.33 -13.00
C GLY A 19 -5.93 8.46 -14.25
N GLY A 20 -6.01 7.52 -15.20
CA GLY A 20 -5.22 7.56 -16.44
C GLY A 20 -5.87 8.45 -17.50
N THR A 21 -5.12 9.40 -18.05
CA THR A 21 -5.61 10.27 -19.13
C THR A 21 -5.70 9.51 -20.47
N TRP A 22 -6.89 9.07 -20.87
CA TRP A 22 -7.16 8.37 -22.13
C TRP A 22 -7.57 9.37 -23.23
N TYR A 23 -6.74 9.55 -24.26
CA TYR A 23 -7.02 10.52 -25.33
C TYR A 23 -7.32 9.84 -26.68
N THR A 24 -8.60 9.60 -27.01
CA THR A 24 -9.06 9.14 -28.35
C THR A 24 -8.56 7.75 -28.79
N GLY A 25 -9.30 7.08 -29.70
CA GLY A 25 -9.06 5.69 -30.12
C GLY A 25 -7.66 5.38 -30.68
N THR A 26 -6.88 6.40 -31.05
CA THR A 26 -5.47 6.23 -31.44
C THR A 26 -4.47 6.34 -30.29
N GLN A 27 -4.83 6.97 -29.16
CA GLN A 27 -3.96 7.06 -27.97
C GLN A 27 -4.36 6.12 -26.83
N ILE A 28 -5.38 5.26 -26.99
CA ILE A 28 -5.71 4.26 -25.96
C ILE A 28 -4.47 3.43 -25.63
N GLN A 29 -3.82 2.84 -26.62
CA GLN A 29 -2.63 2.02 -26.40
C GLN A 29 -1.47 2.79 -25.75
N PRO A 30 -1.04 3.98 -26.26
CA PRO A 30 -0.10 4.85 -25.56
C PRO A 30 -0.50 5.22 -24.12
N GLY A 31 -1.80 5.42 -23.87
CA GLY A 31 -2.36 5.68 -22.55
C GLY A 31 -2.24 4.47 -21.60
N VAL A 32 -2.59 3.27 -22.08
CA VAL A 32 -2.40 2.00 -21.35
C VAL A 32 -0.93 1.85 -20.99
N GLU A 33 -0.04 2.06 -21.97
CA GLU A 33 1.40 1.92 -21.80
C GLU A 33 1.97 2.92 -20.80
N LYS A 34 1.54 4.18 -20.87
CA LYS A 34 1.93 5.22 -19.90
C LYS A 34 1.45 4.85 -18.50
N PHE A 35 0.19 4.44 -18.35
CA PHE A 35 -0.36 4.02 -17.06
C PHE A 35 0.40 2.83 -16.46
N ILE A 36 0.67 1.81 -17.27
CA ILE A 36 1.47 0.65 -16.87
C ILE A 36 2.88 1.07 -16.45
N LYS A 37 3.49 2.00 -17.20
CA LYS A 37 4.80 2.54 -16.86
C LYS A 37 4.76 3.26 -15.53
N ASP A 38 3.80 4.16 -15.32
CA ASP A 38 3.66 4.94 -14.08
C ASP A 38 3.42 4.00 -12.88
N PHE A 39 2.56 2.98 -13.03
CA PHE A 39 2.35 1.94 -12.03
C PHE A 39 3.64 1.16 -11.73
N ASN A 40 4.34 0.68 -12.76
CA ASN A 40 5.58 -0.09 -12.57
C ASN A 40 6.75 0.78 -12.05
N ASP A 41 6.75 2.08 -12.32
CA ASP A 41 7.71 3.03 -11.75
C ASP A 41 7.38 3.33 -10.28
N ALA A 42 6.09 3.39 -9.89
CA ALA A 42 5.66 3.47 -8.49
C ALA A 42 6.11 2.23 -7.68
N LYS A 43 6.13 1.04 -8.29
CA LYS A 43 6.79 -0.15 -7.71
C LYS A 43 8.27 0.10 -7.39
N LYS A 44 9.05 0.70 -8.30
CA LYS A 44 10.48 1.03 -8.05
C LYS A 44 10.62 2.02 -6.89
N LYS A 45 9.65 2.90 -6.72
CA LYS A 45 9.51 3.84 -5.60
C LYS A 45 8.93 3.20 -4.33
N GLY A 46 8.68 1.88 -4.31
CA GLY A 46 8.19 1.17 -3.13
C GLY A 46 6.82 1.63 -2.64
N GLU A 47 6.03 2.24 -3.53
CA GLU A 47 4.70 2.78 -3.23
C GLU A 47 3.62 1.69 -3.26
N HIS A 48 3.94 0.51 -3.78
CA HIS A 48 3.02 -0.62 -3.80
C HIS A 48 3.01 -1.37 -2.46
N ALA A 49 1.80 -1.75 -2.00
CA ALA A 49 1.63 -2.59 -0.82
C ALA A 49 2.23 -4.00 -0.99
N TYR A 50 2.28 -4.50 -2.23
CA TYR A 50 2.85 -5.79 -2.62
C TYR A 50 3.74 -5.62 -3.84
N ASP A 51 4.71 -6.52 -4.03
CA ASP A 51 5.55 -6.53 -5.22
C ASP A 51 4.75 -7.01 -6.43
N MET A 52 4.18 -6.05 -7.15
CA MET A 52 3.26 -6.27 -8.26
C MET A 52 3.70 -5.50 -9.49
N THR A 53 3.64 -6.16 -10.65
CA THR A 53 3.87 -5.57 -11.96
C THR A 53 2.59 -5.63 -12.78
N LEU A 54 2.28 -4.54 -13.48
CA LEU A 54 1.16 -4.48 -14.43
C LEU A 54 1.67 -4.66 -15.86
N SER A 55 0.88 -5.34 -16.67
CA SER A 55 1.14 -5.56 -18.10
C SER A 55 -0.18 -5.74 -18.85
N TYR A 56 -0.15 -5.72 -20.18
CA TYR A 56 -1.29 -6.06 -21.02
C TYR A 56 -0.90 -7.06 -22.12
N GLN A 57 -1.89 -7.78 -22.66
CA GLN A 57 -1.71 -8.70 -23.79
C GLN A 57 -2.93 -8.66 -24.72
N ASN A 58 -2.78 -9.27 -25.91
CA ASN A 58 -3.87 -9.47 -26.88
C ASN A 58 -4.62 -8.17 -27.23
N PHE A 59 -3.88 -7.09 -27.51
CA PHE A 59 -4.48 -5.81 -27.86
C PHE A 59 -4.99 -5.83 -29.29
N ASP A 60 -6.31 -5.95 -29.42
CA ASP A 60 -7.03 -5.84 -30.67
C ASP A 60 -7.60 -4.42 -30.82
N LYS A 61 -7.08 -3.68 -31.79
CA LYS A 61 -7.40 -2.26 -32.01
C LYS A 61 -8.43 -2.14 -33.12
N GLY A 62 -9.64 -1.73 -32.77
CA GLY A 62 -10.69 -1.35 -33.72
C GLY A 62 -10.85 0.17 -33.88
N PHE A 63 -11.78 0.56 -34.74
CA PHE A 63 -12.10 1.97 -35.04
C PHE A 63 -13.28 2.54 -34.23
N PHE A 64 -14.06 1.71 -33.54
CA PHE A 64 -15.03 2.14 -32.50
C PHE A 64 -14.97 1.30 -31.22
N ASN A 65 -14.20 0.22 -31.24
CA ASN A 65 -13.97 -0.66 -30.11
C ASN A 65 -12.49 -1.04 -30.02
N SER A 66 -12.01 -1.38 -28.85
CA SER A 66 -10.69 -1.97 -28.64
C SER A 66 -10.80 -3.00 -27.52
N ARG A 67 -10.11 -4.12 -27.65
CA ARG A 67 -10.15 -5.21 -26.67
C ARG A 67 -8.74 -5.60 -26.26
N PHE A 68 -8.53 -5.82 -24.98
CA PHE A 68 -7.26 -6.31 -24.48
C PHE A 68 -7.41 -6.94 -23.10
N GLN A 69 -6.39 -7.68 -22.70
CA GLN A 69 -6.31 -8.27 -21.37
C GLN A 69 -5.26 -7.56 -20.53
N MET A 70 -5.68 -7.08 -19.37
CA MET A 70 -4.78 -6.52 -18.36
C MET A 70 -4.38 -7.59 -17.38
N GLN A 71 -3.10 -7.61 -17.00
CA GLN A 71 -2.55 -8.58 -16.06
C GLN A 71 -1.77 -7.89 -14.97
N MET A 72 -2.22 -8.10 -13.73
CA MET A 72 -1.44 -7.81 -12.54
C MET A 72 -0.72 -9.08 -12.09
N THR A 73 0.60 -9.08 -12.11
CA THR A 73 1.45 -10.20 -11.69
C THR A 73 2.02 -9.91 -10.30
N PHE A 74 1.92 -10.87 -9.39
CA PHE A 74 2.56 -10.81 -8.07
C PHE A 74 3.95 -11.43 -8.14
N ASP A 75 4.98 -10.63 -8.39
CA ASP A 75 6.32 -11.13 -8.72
C ASP A 75 6.92 -11.98 -7.61
N ASN A 76 6.83 -11.52 -6.37
CA ASN A 76 7.26 -12.24 -5.17
C ASN A 76 6.10 -12.84 -4.36
N GLY A 77 4.89 -12.85 -4.94
CA GLY A 77 3.67 -13.30 -4.26
C GLY A 77 3.18 -12.33 -3.19
N ALA A 78 2.10 -12.70 -2.53
CA ALA A 78 1.55 -12.03 -1.35
C ALA A 78 1.18 -13.10 -0.32
N PRO A 79 2.13 -13.51 0.56
CA PRO A 79 1.94 -14.65 1.46
C PRO A 79 0.76 -14.49 2.43
N ASP A 80 0.48 -13.26 2.87
CA ASP A 80 -0.65 -12.88 3.71
C ASP A 80 -2.00 -12.98 3.00
N LEU A 81 -2.00 -12.93 1.66
CA LEU A 81 -3.14 -13.18 0.79
C LEU A 81 -3.14 -14.61 0.21
N ASN A 82 -2.18 -15.45 0.61
CA ASN A 82 -1.95 -16.80 0.07
C ASN A 82 -1.74 -16.81 -1.46
N ILE A 83 -1.12 -15.77 -2.00
CA ILE A 83 -0.78 -15.65 -3.43
C ILE A 83 0.67 -16.06 -3.62
N LYS A 84 0.91 -17.04 -4.49
CA LYS A 84 2.26 -17.53 -4.80
C LYS A 84 2.98 -16.58 -5.76
N PRO A 85 4.33 -16.53 -5.72
CA PRO A 85 5.12 -15.81 -6.71
C PRO A 85 4.73 -16.18 -8.15
N GLY A 86 4.59 -15.17 -9.00
CA GLY A 86 4.24 -15.30 -10.42
C GLY A 86 2.75 -15.50 -10.72
N GLN A 87 1.88 -15.65 -9.72
CA GLN A 87 0.43 -15.71 -9.96
C GLN A 87 -0.10 -14.37 -10.45
N LYS A 88 -1.19 -14.43 -11.24
CA LYS A 88 -1.72 -13.28 -11.97
C LYS A 88 -3.22 -13.09 -11.71
N VAL A 89 -3.63 -11.85 -11.57
CA VAL A 89 -5.04 -11.44 -11.72
C VAL A 89 -5.17 -10.86 -13.11
N VAL A 90 -6.13 -11.37 -13.88
CA VAL A 90 -6.35 -10.99 -15.28
C VAL A 90 -7.72 -10.35 -15.42
N PHE A 91 -7.80 -9.30 -16.22
CA PHE A 91 -9.03 -8.59 -16.53
C PHE A 91 -9.20 -8.49 -18.04
N ASP A 92 -10.38 -8.85 -18.54
CA ASP A 92 -10.79 -8.54 -19.91
C ASP A 92 -11.30 -7.10 -19.95
N VAL A 93 -10.74 -6.29 -20.86
CA VAL A 93 -11.09 -4.88 -21.03
C VAL A 93 -11.65 -4.68 -22.43
N ASP A 94 -12.93 -4.30 -22.48
CA ASP A 94 -13.63 -3.88 -23.69
C ASP A 94 -13.79 -2.36 -23.66
N VAL A 95 -13.11 -1.64 -24.54
CA VAL A 95 -13.20 -0.18 -24.65
C VAL A 95 -14.01 0.20 -25.87
N GLU A 96 -15.07 0.98 -25.68
CA GLU A 96 -15.83 1.63 -26.74
C GLU A 96 -15.45 3.10 -26.82
N HIS A 97 -15.29 3.60 -28.04
CA HIS A 97 -14.84 4.96 -28.27
C HIS A 97 -15.75 5.73 -29.21
N GLY A 98 -15.71 7.06 -29.05
CA GLY A 98 -16.58 7.97 -29.77
C GLY A 98 -17.72 8.48 -28.89
N PRO A 99 -18.45 9.50 -29.38
CA PRO A 99 -19.33 10.33 -28.57
C PRO A 99 -20.51 9.57 -27.93
N LEU A 100 -20.90 8.41 -28.46
CA LEU A 100 -22.04 7.62 -27.98
C LEU A 100 -21.68 6.13 -27.91
N PRO A 101 -21.00 5.68 -26.82
CA PRO A 101 -20.73 4.26 -26.61
C PRO A 101 -22.03 3.45 -26.55
N ILE A 102 -22.08 2.31 -27.23
CA ILE A 102 -23.27 1.45 -27.30
C ILE A 102 -23.61 0.89 -25.92
N THR A 103 -22.59 0.52 -25.14
CA THR A 103 -22.71 0.12 -23.73
C THR A 103 -23.45 1.16 -22.90
N MET A 104 -23.19 2.45 -23.10
CA MET A 104 -23.89 3.54 -22.41
C MET A 104 -25.36 3.63 -22.86
N LEU A 105 -25.61 3.54 -24.17
CA LEU A 105 -26.96 3.60 -24.74
C LEU A 105 -27.85 2.44 -24.27
N MET A 106 -27.31 1.22 -24.15
CA MET A 106 -28.03 0.05 -23.65
C MET A 106 -28.47 0.21 -22.19
N HIS A 107 -27.78 1.04 -21.41
CA HIS A 107 -28.14 1.37 -20.03
C HIS A 107 -28.96 2.68 -19.93
N GLY A 108 -29.50 3.18 -21.05
CA GLY A 108 -30.31 4.40 -21.09
C GLY A 108 -29.53 5.71 -20.91
N ASN A 109 -28.19 5.67 -20.91
CA ASN A 109 -27.36 6.84 -20.77
C ASN A 109 -27.02 7.43 -22.15
N VAL A 110 -27.66 8.56 -22.47
CA VAL A 110 -27.48 9.29 -23.74
C VAL A 110 -26.46 10.43 -23.65
N ILE A 111 -25.79 10.61 -22.50
CA ILE A 111 -24.85 11.70 -22.31
C ILE A 111 -23.57 11.40 -23.10
N PRO A 112 -23.12 12.31 -23.98
CA PRO A 112 -21.91 12.08 -24.74
C PRO A 112 -20.70 11.78 -23.85
N ALA A 113 -19.88 10.81 -24.28
CA ALA A 113 -18.67 10.39 -23.61
C ALA A 113 -17.54 10.26 -24.63
N LEU A 114 -16.29 10.45 -24.19
CA LEU A 114 -15.12 10.25 -25.04
C LEU A 114 -14.87 8.75 -25.26
N ALA A 115 -15.00 7.97 -24.18
CA ALA A 115 -14.90 6.53 -24.19
C ALA A 115 -15.66 5.93 -23.01
N ALA A 116 -16.03 4.66 -23.15
CA ALA A 116 -16.47 3.80 -22.07
C ALA A 116 -15.62 2.53 -22.05
N ALA A 117 -15.35 1.97 -20.88
CA ALA A 117 -14.66 0.69 -20.77
C ALA A 117 -15.43 -0.25 -19.84
N LYS A 118 -15.65 -1.48 -20.28
CA LYS A 118 -16.16 -2.56 -19.45
C LYS A 118 -14.99 -3.47 -19.08
N VAL A 119 -14.82 -3.70 -17.79
CA VAL A 119 -13.72 -4.49 -17.23
C VAL A 119 -14.31 -5.67 -16.49
N ASN A 120 -13.96 -6.88 -16.93
CA ASN A 120 -14.43 -8.12 -16.33
C ASN A 120 -13.26 -8.88 -15.72
N LEU A 121 -13.45 -9.41 -14.52
CA LEU A 121 -12.48 -10.32 -13.93
C LEU A 121 -12.44 -11.62 -14.75
N VAL A 122 -11.24 -12.14 -15.03
CA VAL A 122 -11.08 -13.44 -15.68
C VAL A 122 -11.03 -14.54 -14.63
N ASN A 123 -11.75 -15.64 -14.86
CA ASN A 123 -11.71 -16.84 -14.03
C ASN A 123 -10.44 -17.66 -14.32
N ASN A 124 -9.47 -17.63 -13.40
CA ASN A 124 -8.23 -18.38 -13.46
C ASN A 124 -7.94 -19.05 -12.10
N GLU A 125 -6.82 -19.76 -11.97
CA GLU A 125 -6.47 -20.47 -10.72
C GLU A 125 -6.52 -19.57 -9.46
N LEU A 126 -6.14 -18.30 -9.58
CA LEU A 126 -6.12 -17.35 -8.47
C LEU A 126 -7.51 -16.79 -8.14
N THR A 127 -8.33 -16.52 -9.15
CA THR A 127 -9.64 -15.85 -9.00
C THR A 127 -10.81 -16.85 -8.90
N GLN A 128 -10.62 -18.11 -9.27
CA GLN A 128 -11.64 -19.17 -9.26
C GLN A 128 -12.41 -19.27 -7.94
N PRO A 129 -11.79 -19.16 -6.74
CA PRO A 129 -12.54 -19.16 -5.49
C PRO A 129 -13.60 -18.04 -5.39
N LEU A 130 -13.37 -16.89 -6.03
CA LEU A 130 -14.32 -15.78 -6.08
C LEU A 130 -15.51 -16.10 -6.99
N PHE A 131 -15.26 -16.73 -8.13
CA PHE A 131 -16.32 -17.19 -9.03
C PHE A 131 -17.16 -18.26 -8.37
N ILE A 132 -16.56 -19.22 -7.67
CA ILE A 132 -17.29 -20.26 -6.92
C ILE A 132 -18.19 -19.60 -5.86
N ALA A 133 -17.66 -18.64 -5.10
CA ALA A 133 -18.44 -17.89 -4.12
C ALA A 133 -19.61 -17.12 -4.74
N ALA A 134 -19.43 -16.59 -5.96
CA ALA A 134 -20.45 -15.90 -6.74
C ALA A 134 -21.31 -16.84 -7.63
N LYS A 135 -21.39 -18.14 -7.30
CA LYS A 135 -22.18 -19.15 -8.03
C LYS A 135 -21.85 -19.21 -9.53
N ASN A 136 -20.55 -19.13 -9.83
CA ASN A 136 -19.95 -19.09 -11.17
C ASN A 136 -20.36 -17.90 -12.06
N LYS A 137 -20.95 -16.85 -11.49
CA LYS A 137 -21.11 -15.56 -12.16
C LYS A 137 -19.83 -14.73 -12.01
N SER A 138 -19.69 -13.69 -12.84
CA SER A 138 -18.63 -12.71 -12.64
C SER A 138 -18.81 -12.06 -11.26
N PRO A 139 -17.83 -12.16 -10.35
CA PRO A 139 -17.98 -11.66 -8.98
C PRO A 139 -17.99 -10.13 -8.94
N VAL A 140 -17.33 -9.50 -9.91
CA VAL A 140 -17.16 -8.06 -10.02
C VAL A 140 -17.10 -7.68 -11.49
N GLU A 141 -17.86 -6.66 -11.86
CA GLU A 141 -17.81 -6.00 -13.15
C GLU A 141 -17.60 -4.50 -12.94
N ALA A 142 -16.70 -3.88 -13.70
CA ALA A 142 -16.51 -2.43 -13.64
C ALA A 142 -16.84 -1.78 -14.97
N THR A 143 -17.65 -0.73 -14.94
CA THR A 143 -17.96 0.12 -16.09
C THR A 143 -17.35 1.50 -15.85
N LEU A 144 -16.44 1.91 -16.72
CA LEU A 144 -15.78 3.22 -16.67
C LEU A 144 -16.33 4.10 -17.77
N ARG A 145 -16.53 5.38 -17.45
CA ARG A 145 -16.94 6.44 -18.37
C ARG A 145 -15.95 7.58 -18.29
N PHE A 146 -15.52 8.07 -19.46
CA PHE A 146 -14.67 9.24 -19.57
C PHE A 146 -15.40 10.35 -20.32
N ALA A 147 -15.61 11.50 -19.69
CA ALA A 147 -16.26 12.64 -20.31
C ALA A 147 -15.27 13.51 -21.11
N PHE A 148 -15.77 14.31 -22.05
CA PHE A 148 -14.94 15.26 -22.82
C PHE A 148 -14.24 16.32 -21.95
N GLY A 149 -14.78 16.61 -20.76
CA GLY A 149 -14.19 17.54 -19.78
C GLY A 149 -13.10 16.93 -18.90
N GLY A 150 -12.69 15.67 -19.14
CA GLY A 150 -11.66 14.98 -18.37
C GLY A 150 -12.11 14.42 -17.03
N SER A 151 -13.39 14.58 -16.65
CA SER A 151 -13.97 13.84 -15.54
C SER A 151 -14.18 12.37 -15.91
N PHE A 152 -14.14 11.51 -14.92
CA PHE A 152 -14.46 10.10 -15.07
C PHE A 152 -15.48 9.66 -14.03
N SER A 153 -16.15 8.56 -14.35
CA SER A 153 -17.05 7.85 -13.44
C SER A 153 -16.81 6.37 -13.62
N THR A 154 -16.58 5.67 -12.51
CA THR A 154 -16.43 4.22 -12.49
C THR A 154 -17.53 3.63 -11.65
N THR A 155 -18.36 2.77 -12.24
CA THR A 155 -19.34 1.95 -11.53
C THR A 155 -18.78 0.55 -11.37
N LEU A 156 -18.85 0.00 -10.17
CA LEU A 156 -18.41 -1.35 -9.81
C LEU A 156 -19.62 -2.14 -9.33
N ASP A 157 -20.09 -3.06 -10.15
CA ASP A 157 -21.16 -3.98 -9.80
C ASP A 157 -20.56 -5.22 -9.14
N VAL A 158 -21.07 -5.58 -7.97
CA VAL A 158 -20.62 -6.72 -7.18
C VAL A 158 -21.75 -7.74 -7.11
N ALA A 159 -21.46 -8.94 -7.60
CA ALA A 159 -22.43 -10.04 -7.57
C ALA A 159 -22.59 -10.61 -6.14
N PRO A 160 -23.76 -11.18 -5.81
CA PRO A 160 -23.97 -11.85 -4.53
C PRO A 160 -22.96 -12.97 -4.36
N ALA A 161 -22.37 -13.07 -3.17
CA ALA A 161 -21.33 -14.05 -2.93
C ALA A 161 -21.30 -14.59 -1.50
N GLU A 162 -20.87 -15.84 -1.38
CA GLU A 162 -20.76 -16.57 -0.12
C GLU A 162 -19.29 -16.98 0.13
N TYR A 163 -18.65 -16.32 1.10
CA TYR A 163 -17.26 -16.52 1.49
C TYR A 163 -17.14 -17.10 2.90
N GLY A 164 -17.25 -18.42 2.99
CA GLY A 164 -17.10 -19.15 4.25
C GLY A 164 -18.18 -18.78 5.26
N LYS A 165 -17.87 -17.89 6.19
CA LYS A 165 -18.80 -17.40 7.23
C LYS A 165 -19.46 -16.07 6.88
N PHE A 166 -19.08 -15.45 5.77
CA PHE A 166 -19.56 -14.14 5.37
C PHE A 166 -20.28 -14.27 4.03
N SER A 167 -21.45 -13.68 3.89
CA SER A 167 -22.14 -13.56 2.60
C SER A 167 -22.78 -12.19 2.47
N PHE A 168 -23.06 -11.82 1.24
CA PHE A 168 -23.74 -10.57 0.92
C PHE A 168 -24.52 -10.71 -0.39
N GLY A 169 -25.54 -9.87 -0.55
CA GLY A 169 -26.37 -9.75 -1.74
C GLY A 169 -25.69 -8.93 -2.85
N GLU A 170 -26.49 -8.31 -3.71
CA GLU A 170 -25.96 -7.45 -4.77
C GLU A 170 -25.38 -6.16 -4.17
N GLY A 171 -24.37 -5.63 -4.83
CA GLY A 171 -23.79 -4.34 -4.46
C GLY A 171 -23.38 -3.54 -5.67
N GLN A 172 -23.31 -2.22 -5.49
CA GLN A 172 -22.84 -1.28 -6.50
C GLN A 172 -22.04 -0.18 -5.80
N PHE A 173 -20.90 0.17 -6.38
CA PHE A 173 -20.06 1.28 -5.92
C PHE A 173 -19.76 2.22 -7.08
N THR A 174 -19.88 3.51 -6.87
CA THR A 174 -19.54 4.53 -7.86
C THR A 174 -18.34 5.33 -7.36
N PHE A 175 -17.43 5.64 -8.28
CA PHE A 175 -16.24 6.45 -8.02
C PHE A 175 -16.20 7.54 -9.08
N ASN A 176 -16.49 8.78 -8.69
CA ASN A 176 -16.50 9.92 -9.58
C ASN A 176 -15.33 10.83 -9.27
N GLY A 177 -14.60 11.26 -10.28
CA GLY A 177 -13.47 12.16 -10.11
C GLY A 177 -13.43 13.28 -11.14
N ASP A 178 -12.86 14.41 -10.74
CA ASP A 178 -12.69 15.57 -11.60
C ASP A 178 -11.28 15.64 -12.22
N GLY A 179 -11.26 15.85 -13.53
CA GLY A 179 -10.04 16.06 -14.29
C GLY A 179 -9.01 14.94 -14.17
N SER A 180 -7.77 15.26 -14.55
CA SER A 180 -6.64 14.31 -14.52
C SER A 180 -5.92 14.23 -13.17
N SER A 181 -6.20 15.15 -12.25
CA SER A 181 -5.50 15.27 -10.97
C SER A 181 -6.16 14.52 -9.81
N LEU A 182 -7.36 13.95 -10.00
CA LEU A 182 -8.16 13.32 -8.94
C LEU A 182 -8.36 14.26 -7.73
N SER A 183 -8.46 15.57 -7.97
CA SER A 183 -8.50 16.58 -6.90
C SER A 183 -9.66 16.36 -5.94
N ASN A 184 -10.80 15.94 -6.48
CA ASN A 184 -11.93 15.46 -5.72
C ASN A 184 -12.24 14.03 -6.16
N LEU A 185 -12.50 13.16 -5.19
CA LEU A 185 -12.96 11.80 -5.39
C LEU A 185 -14.22 11.61 -4.58
N ASP A 186 -15.32 11.46 -5.29
CA ASP A 186 -16.64 11.16 -4.77
C ASP A 186 -16.86 9.64 -4.87
N ILE A 187 -17.30 9.04 -3.77
CA ILE A 187 -17.47 7.60 -3.61
C ILE A 187 -18.84 7.36 -3.01
N GLU A 188 -19.71 6.72 -3.76
CA GLU A 188 -20.97 6.19 -3.22
C GLU A 188 -20.96 4.68 -3.34
N GLY A 189 -21.66 3.99 -2.44
CA GLY A 189 -21.72 2.56 -2.51
C GLY A 189 -22.83 1.97 -1.67
N LYS A 190 -23.31 0.81 -2.11
CA LYS A 190 -24.34 0.06 -1.44
C LYS A 190 -24.11 -1.44 -1.59
N VAL A 191 -24.38 -2.19 -0.54
CA VAL A 191 -24.42 -3.65 -0.55
C VAL A 191 -25.63 -4.11 0.26
N GLU A 192 -26.39 -5.07 -0.27
CA GLU A 192 -27.58 -5.63 0.37
C GLU A 192 -27.27 -6.94 1.11
N ASP A 193 -28.18 -7.35 1.99
CA ASP A 193 -28.28 -8.69 2.59
C ASP A 193 -26.96 -9.24 3.14
N ILE A 194 -26.32 -8.48 4.03
CA ILE A 194 -25.03 -8.85 4.62
C ILE A 194 -25.27 -9.85 5.75
N VAL A 195 -24.55 -10.96 5.74
CA VAL A 195 -24.64 -12.00 6.77
C VAL A 195 -23.25 -12.39 7.24
N LEU A 196 -23.07 -12.43 8.55
CA LEU A 196 -21.90 -12.97 9.24
C LEU A 196 -22.31 -14.11 10.16
N GLN A 197 -22.00 -15.33 9.75
CA GLN A 197 -22.21 -16.55 10.53
C GLN A 197 -21.09 -16.72 11.56
N LEU A 198 -21.39 -16.56 12.85
CA LEU A 198 -20.41 -16.72 13.93
C LEU A 198 -20.26 -18.21 14.31
N SER A 199 -21.37 -18.93 14.45
CA SER A 199 -21.48 -20.37 14.73
C SER A 199 -22.76 -20.93 14.07
N PRO A 200 -23.03 -22.25 14.03
CA PRO A 200 -24.29 -22.77 13.46
C PRO A 200 -25.56 -22.15 14.05
N MET A 201 -25.50 -21.72 15.31
CA MET A 201 -26.63 -21.13 16.04
C MET A 201 -26.60 -19.60 16.09
N ASN A 202 -25.49 -18.96 15.72
CA ASN A 202 -25.29 -17.51 15.87
C ASN A 202 -24.96 -16.85 14.54
N LYS A 203 -25.74 -15.86 14.14
CA LYS A 203 -25.41 -15.00 13.00
C LYS A 203 -25.78 -13.55 13.28
N VAL A 204 -25.05 -12.65 12.62
CA VAL A 204 -25.39 -11.23 12.56
C VAL A 204 -25.77 -10.94 11.12
N THR A 205 -26.88 -10.25 10.90
CA THR A 205 -27.31 -9.82 9.57
C THR A 205 -27.46 -8.31 9.54
N ALA A 206 -27.25 -7.69 8.39
CA ALA A 206 -27.65 -6.32 8.13
C ALA A 206 -28.40 -6.27 6.79
N LYS A 207 -29.52 -5.55 6.74
CA LYS A 207 -30.31 -5.42 5.52
C LYS A 207 -29.51 -4.75 4.41
N SER A 208 -28.80 -3.68 4.75
CA SER A 208 -27.93 -3.00 3.80
C SER A 208 -26.75 -2.31 4.49
N PHE A 209 -25.69 -2.11 3.73
CA PHE A 209 -24.62 -1.16 4.01
C PHE A 209 -24.62 -0.09 2.92
N THR A 210 -24.47 1.17 3.29
CA THR A 210 -24.23 2.27 2.36
C THR A 210 -23.00 3.06 2.79
N ILE A 211 -22.27 3.59 1.81
CA ILE A 211 -21.19 4.54 2.02
C ILE A 211 -21.37 5.71 1.07
N ASP A 212 -21.14 6.91 1.58
CA ASP A 212 -21.07 8.16 0.83
C ASP A 212 -19.80 8.86 1.32
N SER A 213 -18.91 9.26 0.42
CA SER A 213 -17.68 9.92 0.79
C SER A 213 -17.19 10.87 -0.29
N LEU A 214 -16.81 12.06 0.14
CA LEU A 214 -16.13 13.04 -0.69
C LEU A 214 -14.72 13.27 -0.12
N ALA A 215 -13.71 12.78 -0.82
CA ALA A 215 -12.31 13.02 -0.51
C ALA A 215 -11.74 14.13 -1.38
N ARG A 216 -10.96 15.02 -0.78
CA ARG A 216 -10.18 16.05 -1.46
C ARG A 216 -8.70 15.70 -1.38
N LEU A 217 -8.10 15.51 -2.54
CA LEU A 217 -6.71 15.11 -2.71
C LEU A 217 -5.92 16.30 -3.24
N GLU A 218 -5.05 16.84 -2.40
CA GLU A 218 -4.10 17.90 -2.77
C GLU A 218 -2.69 17.31 -2.79
N GLU A 219 -1.89 17.71 -3.79
CA GLU A 219 -0.53 17.20 -3.96
C GLU A 219 0.30 17.43 -2.68
N LYS A 220 0.97 16.37 -2.20
CA LYS A 220 1.84 16.36 -1.00
C LYS A 220 1.15 16.70 0.33
N LYS A 221 -0.14 17.02 0.35
CA LYS A 221 -0.90 17.24 1.58
C LYS A 221 -1.59 15.97 2.04
N PHE A 222 -2.00 15.96 3.29
CA PHE A 222 -2.82 14.88 3.84
C PHE A 222 -4.26 14.99 3.30
N PRO A 223 -4.88 13.88 2.83
CA PRO A 223 -6.26 13.87 2.34
C PRO A 223 -7.27 14.35 3.37
N VAL A 224 -8.20 15.20 2.96
CA VAL A 224 -9.29 15.71 3.81
C VAL A 224 -10.62 15.45 3.13
N GLY A 225 -11.73 15.56 3.84
CA GLY A 225 -13.02 15.20 3.27
C GLY A 225 -14.05 14.75 4.29
N GLU A 226 -15.18 14.32 3.77
CA GLU A 226 -16.32 13.86 4.55
C GLU A 226 -16.66 12.42 4.11
N SER A 227 -17.12 11.61 5.07
CA SER A 227 -17.59 10.26 4.80
C SER A 227 -18.70 9.90 5.77
N GLU A 228 -19.76 9.32 5.25
CA GLU A 228 -20.82 8.67 6.00
C GLU A 228 -20.88 7.19 5.61
N SER A 229 -20.90 6.31 6.60
CA SER A 229 -21.10 4.88 6.42
C SER A 229 -22.26 4.42 7.28
N LYS A 230 -23.23 3.71 6.70
CA LYS A 230 -24.47 3.33 7.38
C LYS A 230 -24.78 1.87 7.19
N PHE A 231 -25.06 1.18 8.30
CA PHE A 231 -25.70 -0.13 8.30
C PHE A 231 -27.17 0.03 8.68
N ASN A 232 -28.07 -0.49 7.85
CA ASN A 232 -29.51 -0.51 8.13
C ASN A 232 -29.93 -1.88 8.65
N GLN A 233 -30.76 -1.88 9.69
CA GLN A 233 -31.43 -3.03 10.28
C GLN A 233 -30.47 -4.20 10.56
N ILE A 234 -29.63 -4.02 11.58
CA ILE A 234 -28.70 -5.04 12.04
C ILE A 234 -29.43 -5.97 13.02
N ASN A 235 -29.56 -7.25 12.69
CA ASN A 235 -30.14 -8.24 13.58
C ASN A 235 -29.06 -9.18 14.13
N ILE A 236 -29.14 -9.46 15.41
CA ILE A 236 -28.35 -10.48 16.09
C ILE A 236 -29.27 -11.67 16.32
N ILE A 237 -28.93 -12.79 15.71
CA ILE A 237 -29.75 -14.01 15.71
C ILE A 237 -29.04 -15.09 16.49
N ASN A 238 -29.77 -15.70 17.42
CA ASN A 238 -29.32 -16.81 18.26
C ASN A 238 -30.40 -17.90 18.24
N HIS A 239 -30.04 -19.14 17.94
CA HIS A 239 -30.97 -20.27 17.79
C HIS A 239 -32.13 -20.03 16.81
N GLY A 240 -31.92 -19.17 15.80
CA GLY A 240 -32.94 -18.84 14.80
C GLY A 240 -33.90 -17.72 15.21
N GLU A 241 -33.78 -17.20 16.43
CA GLU A 241 -34.58 -16.07 16.93
C GLU A 241 -33.77 -14.77 16.94
N ASP A 242 -34.42 -13.67 16.58
CA ASP A 242 -33.87 -12.32 16.70
C ASP A 242 -33.76 -11.94 18.18
N VAL A 243 -32.55 -11.99 18.74
CA VAL A 243 -32.32 -11.64 20.15
C VAL A 243 -32.09 -10.15 20.34
N ALA A 244 -31.58 -9.47 19.32
CA ALA A 244 -31.45 -8.01 19.33
C ALA A 244 -31.47 -7.44 17.91
N GLN A 245 -31.92 -6.20 17.79
CA GLN A 245 -31.98 -5.43 16.55
C GLN A 245 -31.48 -4.01 16.78
N ILE A 246 -30.72 -3.49 15.81
CA ILE A 246 -30.34 -2.08 15.70
C ILE A 246 -30.93 -1.55 14.40
N ASP A 247 -31.82 -0.56 14.46
CA ASP A 247 -32.52 -0.05 13.27
C ASP A 247 -31.56 0.64 12.28
N ALA A 248 -30.60 1.40 12.80
CA ALA A 248 -29.49 1.94 12.02
C ALA A 248 -28.25 2.16 12.89
N PHE A 249 -27.09 1.95 12.28
CA PHE A 249 -25.80 2.40 12.81
C PHE A 249 -25.13 3.26 11.75
N VAL A 250 -24.81 4.51 12.09
CA VAL A 250 -24.19 5.49 11.20
C VAL A 250 -22.84 5.91 11.76
N ALA A 251 -21.80 5.90 10.94
CA ALA A 251 -20.49 6.43 11.26
C ALA A 251 -20.18 7.57 10.30
N LYS A 252 -20.00 8.78 10.83
CA LYS A 252 -19.65 9.99 10.09
C LYS A 252 -18.22 10.40 10.44
N THR A 253 -17.43 10.72 9.43
CA THR A 253 -16.08 11.26 9.56
C THR A 253 -16.00 12.55 8.78
N ARG A 254 -15.48 13.59 9.40
CA ARG A 254 -15.17 14.86 8.75
C ARG A 254 -13.75 15.30 9.10
N LEU A 255 -12.97 15.53 8.06
CA LEU A 255 -11.60 16.01 8.12
C LEU A 255 -11.56 17.36 7.41
N ASP A 256 -11.26 18.42 8.13
CA ASP A 256 -11.13 19.77 7.58
C ASP A 256 -9.73 20.32 7.80
N ARG A 257 -9.21 21.08 6.83
CA ARG A 257 -7.95 21.80 7.01
C ARG A 257 -8.20 23.10 7.78
N VAL A 258 -7.37 23.38 8.77
CA VAL A 258 -7.40 24.65 9.51
C VAL A 258 -6.94 25.78 8.57
N LYS A 259 -7.62 26.93 8.59
CA LYS A 259 -7.18 28.10 7.80
C LYS A 259 -5.80 28.56 8.27
N ASP A 260 -4.93 28.89 7.33
CA ASP A 260 -3.58 29.45 7.54
C ASP A 260 -2.51 28.51 8.15
N LYS A 261 -2.84 27.25 8.46
CA LYS A 261 -1.88 26.23 8.92
C LYS A 261 -2.16 24.90 8.24
N ASP A 262 -1.16 24.04 8.09
CA ASP A 262 -1.36 22.72 7.47
C ASP A 262 -1.98 21.68 8.43
N TYR A 263 -2.61 22.12 9.53
CA TYR A 263 -3.24 21.26 10.52
C TYR A 263 -4.63 20.77 10.09
N ILE A 264 -5.08 19.67 10.69
CA ILE A 264 -6.37 19.04 10.40
C ILE A 264 -7.24 19.01 11.65
N ASN A 265 -8.51 19.38 11.48
CA ASN A 265 -9.57 19.11 12.43
C ASN A 265 -10.26 17.80 12.06
N VAL A 266 -10.50 16.96 13.05
CA VAL A 266 -11.12 15.65 12.94
C VAL A 266 -12.39 15.64 13.74
N ASN A 267 -13.51 15.29 13.10
CA ASN A 267 -14.77 14.99 13.76
C ASN A 267 -15.20 13.57 13.38
N LEU A 268 -15.40 12.74 14.40
CA LEU A 268 -15.88 11.36 14.27
C LEU A 268 -17.16 11.22 15.07
N THR A 269 -18.28 10.96 14.39
CA THR A 269 -19.58 10.77 15.01
C THR A 269 -20.07 9.35 14.74
N TYR A 270 -20.53 8.68 15.79
CA TYR A 270 -21.15 7.37 15.72
C TYR A 270 -22.56 7.46 16.29
N GLU A 271 -23.56 7.18 15.46
CA GLU A 271 -24.96 7.18 15.82
C GLU A 271 -25.46 5.73 15.82
N LEU A 272 -26.02 5.32 16.94
CA LEU A 272 -26.81 4.11 17.07
C LEU A 272 -28.25 4.57 17.27
N ASP A 273 -29.11 4.21 16.33
CA ASP A 273 -30.53 4.55 16.39
C ASP A 273 -31.24 3.65 17.42
N LYS A 274 -32.44 3.15 17.16
CA LYS A 274 -33.14 2.29 18.11
C LYS A 274 -32.46 0.91 18.24
N LEU A 275 -31.95 0.62 19.44
CA LEU A 275 -31.56 -0.72 19.89
C LEU A 275 -32.72 -1.40 20.61
N THR A 276 -33.08 -2.59 20.17
CA THR A 276 -34.13 -3.43 20.75
C THR A 276 -33.54 -4.79 21.11
N LYS A 277 -33.96 -5.37 22.25
CA LYS A 277 -33.63 -6.74 22.67
C LYS A 277 -34.92 -7.50 22.97
N GLY A 278 -35.26 -8.51 22.17
CA GLY A 278 -36.60 -9.11 22.17
C GLY A 278 -37.68 -8.04 21.95
N ASN A 279 -38.61 -7.89 22.88
CA ASN A 279 -39.66 -6.85 22.81
C ASN A 279 -39.32 -5.56 23.56
N GLN A 280 -38.12 -5.42 24.13
CA GLN A 280 -37.74 -4.28 24.94
C GLN A 280 -36.84 -3.32 24.17
N GLN A 281 -37.27 -2.06 24.01
CA GLN A 281 -36.43 -0.98 23.50
C GLN A 281 -35.42 -0.56 24.58
N LEU A 282 -34.13 -0.65 24.26
CA LEU A 282 -33.04 -0.28 25.16
C LEU A 282 -32.63 1.19 25.01
N GLY A 283 -32.90 1.80 23.85
CA GLY A 283 -32.67 3.23 23.60
C GLY A 283 -31.94 3.49 22.30
N SER A 284 -31.37 4.69 22.20
CA SER A 284 -30.48 5.14 21.12
C SER A 284 -29.31 5.91 21.73
N GLY A 285 -28.27 6.18 20.93
CA GLY A 285 -27.10 6.91 21.40
C GLY A 285 -26.28 7.51 20.28
N GLU A 286 -25.69 8.67 20.57
CA GLU A 286 -24.73 9.34 19.70
C GLU A 286 -23.44 9.56 20.49
N TRP A 287 -22.30 9.24 19.88
CA TRP A 287 -20.98 9.54 20.41
C TRP A 287 -20.18 10.31 19.38
N SER A 288 -19.68 11.49 19.78
CA SER A 288 -18.88 12.36 18.92
C SER A 288 -17.52 12.61 19.56
N LEU A 289 -16.45 12.44 18.77
CA LEU A 289 -15.08 12.78 19.11
C LEU A 289 -14.60 13.89 18.19
N ILE A 290 -14.23 15.02 18.78
CA ILE A 290 -13.68 16.17 18.07
C ILE A 290 -12.24 16.35 18.53
N ALA A 291 -11.32 16.44 17.57
CA ALA A 291 -9.92 16.75 17.80
C ALA A 291 -9.47 17.82 16.82
N GLU A 292 -8.91 18.90 17.34
CA GLU A 292 -8.57 20.08 16.54
C GLU A 292 -7.06 20.26 16.40
N SER A 293 -6.66 20.93 15.33
CA SER A 293 -5.27 21.34 15.08
C SER A 293 -4.27 20.18 15.13
N ILE A 294 -4.65 19.02 14.58
CA ILE A 294 -3.77 17.85 14.53
C ILE A 294 -2.72 18.05 13.44
N ASP A 295 -1.45 17.83 13.79
CA ASP A 295 -0.34 17.78 12.83
C ASP A 295 -0.47 16.55 11.92
N PRO A 296 -0.71 16.72 10.60
CA PRO A 296 -0.80 15.58 9.68
C PRO A 296 0.50 14.80 9.59
N SER A 297 1.65 15.43 9.84
CA SER A 297 2.95 14.75 9.85
C SER A 297 3.05 13.81 11.04
N ALA A 298 2.61 14.25 12.22
CA ALA A 298 2.52 13.40 13.40
C ALA A 298 1.51 12.26 13.20
N VAL A 299 0.37 12.53 12.56
CA VAL A 299 -0.59 11.48 12.19
C VAL A 299 0.04 10.49 11.23
N ARG A 300 0.77 10.94 10.20
CA ARG A 300 1.50 10.05 9.28
C ARG A 300 2.58 9.25 9.99
N GLN A 301 3.26 9.81 10.99
CA GLN A 301 4.25 9.09 11.78
C GLN A 301 3.60 8.04 12.69
N PHE A 302 2.48 8.39 13.34
CA PHE A 302 1.71 7.50 14.22
C PHE A 302 1.00 6.38 13.45
N THR A 303 0.38 6.72 12.32
CA THR A 303 -0.30 5.78 11.40
C THR A 303 0.65 5.11 10.43
N GLY A 304 1.89 5.61 10.31
CA GLY A 304 2.97 5.08 9.47
C GLY A 304 3.31 3.67 9.92
N LYS A 305 2.68 2.69 9.28
CA LYS A 305 2.51 1.33 9.79
C LYS A 305 3.80 0.50 9.93
N ARG A 306 5.01 1.06 9.84
CA ARG A 306 6.23 0.24 9.93
C ARG A 306 7.49 1.03 10.25
N TRP A 307 8.21 0.56 11.26
CA TRP A 307 9.61 0.87 11.49
C TRP A 307 10.46 0.18 10.41
N ALA A 308 11.44 0.90 9.87
CA ALA A 308 12.50 0.35 9.03
C ALA A 308 13.79 0.22 9.83
N TYR A 309 14.52 -0.86 9.58
CA TYR A 309 15.78 -1.17 10.25
C TYR A 309 16.90 -1.07 9.23
N LEU A 310 17.99 -0.41 9.62
CA LEU A 310 19.19 -0.21 8.81
C LEU A 310 20.37 -0.93 9.49
N ALA A 311 21.00 -1.85 8.77
CA ALA A 311 22.28 -2.45 9.15
C ALA A 311 23.39 -1.84 8.29
N VAL A 312 24.53 -1.52 8.91
CA VAL A 312 25.71 -0.94 8.24
C VAL A 312 26.96 -1.64 8.73
N VAL A 313 27.88 -1.91 7.80
CA VAL A 313 29.23 -2.41 8.04
C VAL A 313 30.21 -1.30 7.75
N LEU A 314 30.95 -0.90 8.77
CA LEU A 314 31.91 0.20 8.72
C LEU A 314 33.35 -0.36 8.67
N ASP A 315 34.11 0.04 7.67
CA ASP A 315 35.56 -0.15 7.64
C ASP A 315 36.21 0.88 8.57
N LEU A 316 36.94 0.40 9.57
CA LEU A 316 37.52 1.25 10.60
C LEU A 316 38.75 2.02 10.13
N PHE A 317 39.41 1.63 9.04
CA PHE A 317 40.62 2.29 8.54
C PHE A 317 40.37 3.74 8.15
N ALA A 318 39.34 3.99 7.32
CA ALA A 318 38.98 5.34 6.88
C ALA A 318 37.63 5.81 7.45
N ARG A 319 37.03 5.03 8.36
CA ARG A 319 35.66 5.22 8.87
C ARG A 319 34.64 5.24 7.73
N LYS A 320 34.80 4.35 6.76
CA LYS A 320 33.98 4.29 5.55
C LYS A 320 32.90 3.22 5.70
N PRO A 321 31.62 3.52 5.47
CA PRO A 321 30.60 2.49 5.33
C PRO A 321 30.86 1.72 4.03
N VAL A 322 31.06 0.41 4.15
CA VAL A 322 31.44 -0.46 3.02
C VAL A 322 30.34 -1.45 2.66
N GLY A 323 29.33 -1.61 3.50
CA GLY A 323 28.11 -2.33 3.16
C GLY A 323 26.95 -1.89 4.04
N TRP A 324 25.74 -1.91 3.50
CA TRP A 324 24.52 -1.57 4.23
C TRP A 324 23.33 -2.31 3.67
N ALA A 325 22.28 -2.46 4.47
CA ALA A 325 21.01 -3.03 4.04
C ALA A 325 19.88 -2.46 4.88
N MET A 326 18.68 -2.37 4.29
CA MET A 326 17.46 -1.99 4.98
C MET A 326 16.41 -3.11 4.93
N SER A 327 15.58 -3.21 5.96
CA SER A 327 14.47 -4.17 6.04
C SER A 327 13.37 -3.67 6.98
N PHE A 328 12.16 -4.19 6.85
CA PHE A 328 11.08 -3.99 7.84
C PHE A 328 11.21 -4.89 9.08
N SER A 329 12.23 -5.75 9.13
CA SER A 329 12.46 -6.66 10.25
C SER A 329 13.92 -6.60 10.70
N PRO A 330 14.20 -6.48 12.01
CA PRO A 330 15.54 -6.60 12.56
C PRO A 330 15.83 -8.09 12.69
N ASP A 331 16.32 -8.72 11.64
CA ASP A 331 16.65 -10.16 11.64
C ASP A 331 18.09 -10.41 11.21
N SER A 332 18.55 -11.66 11.35
CA SER A 332 19.90 -12.04 10.92
C SER A 332 20.09 -11.89 9.41
N ARG A 333 19.02 -11.94 8.60
CA ARG A 333 19.10 -11.79 7.15
C ARG A 333 19.48 -10.36 6.77
N LEU A 334 18.96 -9.37 7.49
CA LEU A 334 19.34 -7.96 7.34
C LEU A 334 20.85 -7.76 7.58
N THR A 335 21.39 -8.27 8.69
CA THR A 335 22.81 -8.12 9.01
C THR A 335 23.72 -8.90 8.06
N MET A 336 23.27 -10.09 7.61
CA MET A 336 23.96 -10.87 6.58
C MET A 336 24.07 -10.11 5.25
N LYS A 337 22.97 -9.49 4.77
CA LYS A 337 23.00 -8.71 3.52
C LYS A 337 23.99 -7.55 3.56
N ALA A 338 24.04 -6.82 4.67
CA ALA A 338 25.00 -5.72 4.84
C ALA A 338 26.46 -6.23 4.83
N LEU A 339 26.72 -7.39 5.44
CA LEU A 339 28.03 -8.04 5.43
C LEU A 339 28.41 -8.58 4.05
N GLU A 340 27.47 -9.19 3.33
CA GLU A 340 27.68 -9.68 1.96
C GLU A 340 28.06 -8.53 1.03
N MET A 341 27.33 -7.40 1.11
CA MET A 341 27.68 -6.19 0.36
C MET A 341 29.08 -5.70 0.69
N ALA A 342 29.44 -5.64 1.98
CA ALA A 342 30.78 -5.22 2.40
C ALA A 342 31.89 -6.15 1.88
N TRP A 343 31.67 -7.46 1.96
CA TRP A 343 32.63 -8.46 1.50
C TRP A 343 32.85 -8.39 -0.03
N GLU A 344 31.76 -8.29 -0.80
CA GLU A 344 31.83 -8.14 -2.27
C GLU A 344 32.51 -6.81 -2.65
N THR A 345 32.09 -5.69 -2.04
CA THR A 345 32.60 -4.35 -2.36
C THR A 345 34.09 -4.19 -2.02
N ARG A 346 34.60 -4.94 -1.05
CA ARG A 346 36.02 -4.96 -0.66
C ARG A 346 36.86 -6.01 -1.40
N GLY A 347 36.32 -6.63 -2.44
CA GLY A 347 37.07 -7.60 -3.25
C GLY A 347 37.29 -8.94 -2.54
N LYS A 348 36.34 -9.38 -1.73
CA LYS A 348 36.31 -10.70 -1.09
C LYS A 348 37.51 -10.97 -0.17
N PRO A 349 37.79 -10.08 0.79
CA PRO A 349 38.96 -10.21 1.65
C PRO A 349 38.89 -11.48 2.51
N VAL A 350 40.04 -12.07 2.78
CA VAL A 350 40.21 -13.22 3.69
C VAL A 350 41.12 -12.84 4.85
N GLY A 351 40.91 -13.44 6.02
CA GLY A 351 41.75 -13.17 7.21
C GLY A 351 41.45 -11.86 7.93
N VAL A 352 40.36 -11.17 7.56
CA VAL A 352 39.89 -9.96 8.25
C VAL A 352 39.06 -10.31 9.48
N MET A 353 38.91 -9.33 10.39
CA MET A 353 38.08 -9.44 11.59
C MET A 353 36.77 -8.67 11.41
N PHE A 354 35.64 -9.27 11.80
CA PHE A 354 34.36 -8.58 11.94
C PHE A 354 34.05 -8.40 13.42
N HIS A 355 33.89 -7.15 13.85
CA HIS A 355 33.56 -6.81 15.23
C HIS A 355 32.10 -6.33 15.35
N SER A 356 31.34 -6.87 16.30
CA SER A 356 29.97 -6.48 16.60
C SER A 356 29.68 -6.45 18.09
N ASP A 357 28.49 -5.96 18.47
CA ASP A 357 27.95 -6.24 19.80
C ASP A 357 27.53 -7.71 19.95
N GLN A 358 27.05 -8.06 21.15
CA GLN A 358 26.52 -9.40 21.48
C GLN A 358 25.05 -9.59 21.10
N GLY A 359 24.53 -8.82 20.13
CA GLY A 359 23.16 -8.92 19.66
C GLY A 359 22.79 -10.32 19.16
N SER A 360 21.52 -10.68 19.31
CA SER A 360 20.99 -12.00 18.91
C SER A 360 21.19 -12.30 17.42
N HIS A 361 21.19 -11.27 16.56
CA HIS A 361 21.43 -11.41 15.12
C HIS A 361 22.88 -11.82 14.81
N TYR A 362 23.86 -11.27 15.52
CA TYR A 362 25.29 -11.54 15.31
C TYR A 362 25.76 -12.86 15.95
N THR A 363 25.03 -13.35 16.95
CA THR A 363 25.28 -14.66 17.59
C THR A 363 24.55 -15.83 16.90
N SER A 364 23.65 -15.52 15.97
CA SER A 364 22.84 -16.51 15.24
C SER A 364 23.68 -17.52 14.44
N ARG A 365 23.16 -18.74 14.26
CA ARG A 365 23.85 -19.81 13.52
C ARG A 365 24.16 -19.40 12.09
N GLN A 366 23.19 -18.77 11.41
CA GLN A 366 23.31 -18.35 10.01
C GLN A 366 24.40 -17.29 9.83
N PHE A 367 24.47 -16.30 10.73
CA PHE A 367 25.50 -15.26 10.68
C PHE A 367 26.90 -15.84 10.92
N ARG A 368 27.05 -16.73 11.91
CA ARG A 368 28.33 -17.43 12.16
C ARG A 368 28.77 -18.32 10.99
N GLN A 369 27.83 -19.00 10.34
CA GLN A 369 28.10 -19.80 9.14
C GLN A 369 28.57 -18.92 7.97
N LEU A 370 27.99 -17.74 7.80
CA LEU A 370 28.40 -16.78 6.77
C LEU A 370 29.84 -16.28 7.01
N LEU A 371 30.16 -15.87 8.23
CA LEU A 371 31.52 -15.46 8.60
C LEU A 371 32.54 -16.57 8.34
N TRP A 372 32.21 -17.82 8.71
CA TRP A 372 33.05 -18.98 8.46
C TRP A 372 33.27 -19.21 6.96
N ARG A 373 32.21 -19.14 6.16
CA ARG A 373 32.28 -19.29 4.69
C ARG A 373 33.19 -18.25 4.06
N TYR A 374 33.16 -17.01 4.55
CA TYR A 374 33.99 -15.91 4.06
C TYR A 374 35.38 -15.85 4.71
N ARG A 375 35.71 -16.79 5.59
CA ARG A 375 36.99 -16.84 6.32
C ARG A 375 37.26 -15.54 7.10
N ILE A 376 36.20 -14.99 7.70
CA ILE A 376 36.23 -13.79 8.53
C ILE A 376 36.23 -14.21 9.99
N ARG A 377 37.17 -13.68 10.78
CA ARG A 377 37.25 -13.94 12.22
C ARG A 377 36.24 -13.08 12.96
N GLN A 378 35.31 -13.71 13.68
CA GLN A 378 34.37 -12.98 14.53
C GLN A 378 35.07 -12.44 15.78
N SER A 379 34.71 -11.21 16.15
CA SER A 379 35.04 -10.55 17.40
C SER A 379 33.77 -9.90 17.94
N MET A 380 33.56 -9.92 19.26
CA MET A 380 32.39 -9.29 19.87
C MET A 380 32.80 -8.47 21.09
N SER A 381 32.07 -7.39 21.36
CA SER A 381 32.33 -6.51 22.51
C SER A 381 32.22 -7.25 23.84
N ARG A 382 32.96 -6.78 24.84
CA ARG A 382 32.85 -7.29 26.22
C ARG A 382 31.57 -6.76 26.85
N ARG A 383 30.95 -7.56 27.70
CA ARG A 383 29.72 -7.15 28.42
C ARG A 383 30.03 -5.91 29.27
N GLY A 384 29.34 -4.80 29.00
CA GLY A 384 29.49 -3.54 29.74
C GLY A 384 30.56 -2.56 29.21
N ASN A 385 31.15 -2.79 28.03
CA ASN A 385 32.12 -1.87 27.43
C ASN A 385 31.54 -1.12 26.22
N CYS A 386 31.09 0.13 26.43
CA CYS A 386 30.49 0.98 25.38
C CYS A 386 31.51 1.50 24.35
N TRP A 387 32.80 1.49 24.67
CA TRP A 387 33.85 2.05 23.81
C TRP A 387 34.09 1.24 22.54
N ASP A 388 33.82 -0.08 22.59
CA ASP A 388 34.10 -1.03 21.51
C ASP A 388 33.24 -0.77 20.24
N ASN A 389 32.07 -0.13 20.39
CA ASN A 389 31.16 0.18 19.28
C ASN A 389 31.04 1.70 18.97
N SER A 390 31.89 2.52 19.60
CA SER A 390 31.84 3.99 19.48
C SER A 390 31.88 4.54 18.04
N PRO A 391 32.60 3.93 17.06
CA PRO A 391 32.56 4.42 15.68
C PRO A 391 31.18 4.25 15.03
N MET A 392 30.49 3.15 15.32
CA MET A 392 29.17 2.86 14.77
C MET A 392 28.10 3.76 15.40
N GLU A 393 28.19 3.99 16.72
CA GLU A 393 27.31 4.94 17.42
C GLU A 393 27.46 6.35 16.87
N ARG A 394 28.71 6.80 16.62
CA ARG A 394 28.97 8.10 16.01
C ARG A 394 28.35 8.20 14.61
N PHE A 395 28.46 7.15 13.79
CA PHE A 395 27.81 7.11 12.46
C PHE A 395 26.28 7.29 12.58
N PHE A 396 25.61 6.49 13.41
CA PHE A 396 24.15 6.55 13.52
C PHE A 396 23.66 7.89 14.11
N ARG A 397 24.43 8.49 15.02
CA ARG A 397 24.12 9.82 15.54
C ARG A 397 24.19 10.89 14.45
N SER A 398 25.26 10.88 13.65
CA SER A 398 25.39 11.81 12.52
C SER A 398 24.29 11.62 11.49
N LEU A 399 23.98 10.38 11.12
CA LEU A 399 22.89 10.08 10.18
C LEU A 399 21.55 10.66 10.64
N LYS A 400 21.18 10.42 11.91
CA LYS A 400 19.90 10.88 12.47
C LYS A 400 19.81 12.40 12.56
N ASN A 401 20.91 13.08 12.89
CA ASN A 401 20.91 14.52 13.07
C ASN A 401 21.07 15.30 11.77
N GLU A 402 21.82 14.76 10.81
CA GLU A 402 22.24 15.48 9.61
C GLU A 402 21.33 15.18 8.40
N TRP A 403 20.61 14.04 8.38
CA TRP A 403 19.96 13.56 7.16
C TRP A 403 18.53 13.07 7.31
N VAL A 404 18.21 12.41 8.43
CA VAL A 404 16.87 11.83 8.61
C VAL A 404 15.86 12.94 8.94
N PRO A 405 14.79 13.13 8.14
CA PRO A 405 13.77 14.13 8.44
C PRO A 405 13.04 13.82 9.74
N ALA A 406 12.66 14.85 10.50
CA ALA A 406 11.91 14.69 11.74
C ALA A 406 10.56 13.98 11.54
N THR A 407 9.96 14.16 10.36
CA THR A 407 8.68 13.55 9.94
C THR A 407 8.83 12.14 9.37
N GLY A 408 10.05 11.62 9.25
CA GLY A 408 10.34 10.34 8.60
C GLY A 408 10.28 10.42 7.07
N TYR A 409 10.20 9.25 6.43
CA TYR A 409 10.13 9.11 4.98
C TYR A 409 8.74 8.68 4.54
N VAL A 410 8.32 9.11 3.34
CA VAL A 410 7.01 8.80 2.76
C VAL A 410 6.87 7.32 2.42
N SER A 411 7.94 6.70 1.92
CA SER A 411 8.01 5.27 1.63
C SER A 411 9.33 4.64 2.09
N PHE A 412 9.36 3.30 2.12
CA PHE A 412 10.61 2.57 2.39
C PHE A 412 11.65 2.77 1.28
N SER A 413 11.22 2.99 0.03
CA SER A 413 12.14 3.26 -1.06
C SER A 413 12.74 4.66 -0.94
N ASP A 414 11.95 5.67 -0.58
CA ASP A 414 12.46 7.02 -0.31
C ASP A 414 13.48 6.98 0.83
N ALA A 415 13.18 6.23 1.88
CA ALA A 415 14.13 5.99 2.96
C ALA A 415 15.41 5.32 2.43
N ALA A 416 15.30 4.25 1.64
CA ALA A 416 16.45 3.53 1.10
C ALA A 416 17.32 4.39 0.17
N HIS A 417 16.72 5.20 -0.70
CA HIS A 417 17.40 6.14 -1.57
C HIS A 417 18.10 7.23 -0.76
N ALA A 418 17.36 7.92 0.13
CA ALA A 418 17.93 8.98 0.95
C ALA A 418 19.08 8.47 1.84
N ILE A 419 18.94 7.29 2.45
CA ILE A 419 20.01 6.69 3.26
C ILE A 419 21.22 6.32 2.39
N THR A 420 21.00 5.84 1.16
CA THR A 420 22.11 5.55 0.22
C THR A 420 22.83 6.82 -0.21
N ASP A 421 22.09 7.89 -0.50
CA ASP A 421 22.66 9.21 -0.84
C ASP A 421 23.46 9.79 0.33
N TYR A 422 22.99 9.61 1.57
CA TYR A 422 23.77 9.95 2.75
C TYR A 422 25.07 9.15 2.81
N ILE A 423 24.99 7.81 2.71
CA ILE A 423 26.14 6.93 2.91
C ILE A 423 27.20 7.16 1.83
N VAL A 424 26.80 7.12 0.55
CA VAL A 424 27.71 7.13 -0.59
C VAL A 424 28.07 8.56 -0.99
N GLY A 425 27.06 9.41 -1.13
CA GLY A 425 27.22 10.78 -1.62
C GLY A 425 27.80 11.69 -0.55
N TYR A 426 27.11 11.87 0.57
CA TYR A 426 27.52 12.85 1.57
C TYR A 426 28.61 12.33 2.52
N TYR A 427 28.32 11.29 3.29
CA TYR A 427 29.17 10.76 4.35
C TYR A 427 30.54 10.30 3.83
N SER A 428 30.56 9.51 2.75
CA SER A 428 31.81 8.94 2.23
C SER A 428 32.60 9.90 1.34
N ALA A 429 31.93 10.74 0.54
CA ALA A 429 32.62 11.58 -0.45
C ALA A 429 32.87 13.02 0.02
N LEU A 430 32.04 13.59 0.90
CA LEU A 430 32.05 15.02 1.21
C LEU A 430 32.26 15.34 2.69
N ARG A 431 31.75 14.50 3.59
CA ARG A 431 31.73 14.79 5.03
C ARG A 431 33.15 14.77 5.62
N PRO A 432 33.62 15.82 6.31
CA PRO A 432 34.92 15.82 6.98
C PRO A 432 34.94 14.92 8.21
N HIS A 433 36.03 14.17 8.40
CA HIS A 433 36.22 13.29 9.56
C HIS A 433 37.48 13.67 10.33
N GLU A 434 37.34 14.03 11.61
CA GLU A 434 38.46 14.34 12.51
C GLU A 434 39.48 13.18 12.57
N TYR A 435 39.01 11.93 12.61
CA TYR A 435 39.86 10.73 12.58
C TYR A 435 40.75 10.66 11.33
N ASN A 436 40.29 11.22 10.20
CA ASN A 436 41.00 11.25 8.93
C ASN A 436 41.77 12.58 8.73
N GLY A 437 42.00 13.36 9.79
CA GLY A 437 42.65 14.67 9.68
C GLY A 437 41.82 15.70 8.92
N GLY A 438 40.49 15.60 8.98
CA GLY A 438 39.55 16.48 8.28
C GLY A 438 39.18 16.03 6.87
N LEU A 439 39.72 14.91 6.37
CA LEU A 439 39.41 14.39 5.05
C LEU A 439 38.15 13.51 5.04
N PRO A 440 37.37 13.52 3.94
CA PRO A 440 36.32 12.52 3.73
C PRO A 440 36.89 11.09 3.63
N PRO A 441 36.11 10.06 4.02
CA PRO A 441 36.55 8.67 3.97
C PRO A 441 37.13 8.23 2.62
N ASN A 442 36.47 8.60 1.51
CA ASN A 442 36.95 8.26 0.16
C ASN A 442 38.31 8.89 -0.16
N GLU A 443 38.51 10.14 0.24
CA GLU A 443 39.77 10.84 -0.02
C GLU A 443 40.90 10.32 0.87
N SER A 444 40.60 9.96 2.12
CA SER A 444 41.55 9.31 3.02
C SER A 444 42.05 7.98 2.45
N GLU A 445 41.14 7.11 1.97
CA GLU A 445 41.53 5.86 1.29
C GLU A 445 42.34 6.13 0.01
N ASN A 446 41.88 7.05 -0.84
CA ASN A 446 42.54 7.37 -2.11
C ASN A 446 44.00 7.80 -1.90
N ARG A 447 44.26 8.63 -0.88
CA ARG A 447 45.61 9.08 -0.54
C ARG A 447 46.49 7.96 -0.01
N TYR A 448 45.92 7.00 0.73
CA TYR A 448 46.65 5.83 1.18
C TYR A 448 47.10 4.96 0.00
N TRP A 449 46.17 4.63 -0.91
CA TRP A 449 46.47 3.80 -2.08
C TRP A 449 47.40 4.45 -3.10
N LYS A 450 47.40 5.78 -3.22
CA LYS A 450 48.35 6.51 -4.08
C LYS A 450 49.77 6.62 -3.50
N LYS A 451 49.94 6.34 -2.21
CA LYS A 451 51.25 6.35 -1.52
C LYS A 451 51.89 4.96 -1.44
N LEU A 452 51.12 3.90 -1.72
CA LEU A 452 51.58 2.54 -1.97
C LEU A 452 52.02 2.40 -3.43
#